data_AF-A0A172ZIX2-F1
#
_entry.id   AF-A0A172ZIX2-F1
#
_cell.length_a   1.000
_cell.length_b   1.000
_cell.length_c   1.000
_cell.angle_alpha   90.00
_cell.angle_beta   90.00
_cell.angle_gamma   90.00
#
_symmetry.space_group_name_H-M   'P 1'
#
loop_
_entity.id
_entity.type
_entity.pdbx_description
1 polymer ?
#
loop_
_entity_poly.entity_id
_entity_poly.type
_entity_poly.pdbx_seq_one_letter_code
_entity_poly.pdbx_strand_id
1 'polypeptide(L)'
;MKIYRYLSLFLAIVVVFPLVSSTLYAADTNIKIVLDGKSIQGDAAPYVTRDTNVTMVPLRLISENMGAEIAWDQQNSTVTITHGTDKLILAAGQPTATVNNKSVALDTSVQIKSGRVMVPLRFIGEGLGLGVNWNQSTQTVTLTTGGGTDSSTGSANGKGSTLNASPSTKPTNSTPAASKELRGAWISTVFNLDWPSSSNAAKQKQEFSKQLDDLQAMGMNAVFVQVRPSGDALYQSATMPWSKFLTGTQGKNPGYDPLEYMVSEAHKRGMEIHAWFNPFRATTDSKTATLASNHVVRQHPDWVIYFDGKYYINPGIPAARQSIIDTVMEVVNNYDVDGVHMDDYFYPSSETSVKKFSDDKAYAAYKGSYTSKSEWRRANINSFVRDLGKSIHASKPSVRFGISPFGVWRNKSNDITGSDTKAGVTAYDSMYADTRTWIKNGWIDYIAPQVYWSFSLPAAHYDKVVDWWANETKNTGVDLYIGQAIYKINTPEIGWNTSNEIINQLKYNEKYSNIKGSIFFSYKDLKKNPLDIVSKLRSYWGL
;
A
#
# COMPACT_ATOMS: atom_id res chain seq x y z
N MET A 1 53.06 -65.64 6.16
CA MET A 1 52.47 -65.02 4.97
C MET A 1 51.00 -64.69 5.27
N LYS A 2 50.62 -63.39 5.22
CA LYS A 2 49.26 -62.79 5.15
C LYS A 2 48.36 -62.96 6.41
N ILE A 3 48.20 -61.96 7.29
CA ILE A 3 47.28 -60.79 7.26
C ILE A 3 45.80 -61.20 7.06
N TYR A 4 44.93 -61.00 8.07
CA TYR A 4 43.79 -60.07 8.06
C TYR A 4 43.10 -59.97 9.44
N ARG A 5 42.66 -58.75 9.75
CA ARG A 5 42.26 -58.21 11.06
C ARG A 5 40.74 -58.31 11.28
N TYR A 6 40.38 -58.37 12.56
CA TYR A 6 39.06 -58.22 13.18
C TYR A 6 38.14 -57.14 12.59
N LEU A 7 36.88 -57.51 12.36
CA LEU A 7 35.63 -56.71 12.42
C LEU A 7 34.50 -57.74 12.13
N SER A 8 33.46 -57.95 12.91
CA SER A 8 32.34 -57.05 13.17
C SER A 8 31.34 -57.77 14.09
N LEU A 9 30.86 -57.08 15.12
CA LEU A 9 29.80 -57.55 16.01
C LEU A 9 28.88 -56.34 16.20
N PHE A 10 27.68 -56.36 15.60
CA PHE A 10 26.40 -55.98 16.20
C PHE A 10 25.28 -55.84 15.15
N LEU A 11 24.31 -56.75 15.26
CA LEU A 11 22.86 -56.56 15.17
C LEU A 11 22.29 -55.65 14.06
N ALA A 12 21.87 -56.27 12.96
CA ALA A 12 20.95 -55.69 11.99
C ALA A 12 19.49 -55.93 12.43
N ILE A 13 18.84 -54.89 12.96
CA ILE A 13 17.38 -54.76 12.94
C ILE A 13 17.07 -53.76 11.82
N VAL A 14 16.61 -54.26 10.68
CA VAL A 14 16.09 -53.45 9.57
C VAL A 14 14.66 -53.07 9.92
N VAL A 15 14.48 -51.85 10.44
CA VAL A 15 13.16 -51.18 10.42
C VAL A 15 13.04 -50.46 9.09
N VAL A 16 12.24 -51.02 8.19
CA VAL A 16 11.78 -50.35 6.97
C VAL A 16 10.78 -49.27 7.38
N PHE A 17 11.24 -48.03 7.53
CA PHE A 17 10.34 -46.87 7.54
C PHE A 17 9.98 -46.54 6.08
N PRO A 18 8.70 -46.49 5.69
CA PRO A 18 8.34 -45.91 4.41
C PRO A 18 8.67 -44.42 4.45
N LEU A 19 9.58 -43.98 3.57
CA LEU A 19 9.73 -42.59 3.17
C LEU A 19 8.41 -42.13 2.54
N VAL A 20 7.52 -41.56 3.34
CA VAL A 20 6.44 -40.72 2.82
C VAL A 20 7.07 -39.37 2.53
N SER A 21 7.59 -39.21 1.31
CA SER A 21 7.88 -37.90 0.75
C SER A 21 6.57 -37.12 0.67
N SER A 22 6.30 -36.23 1.63
CA SER A 22 5.23 -35.26 1.47
C SER A 22 5.68 -34.24 0.42
N THR A 23 5.32 -34.48 -0.84
CA THR A 23 5.31 -33.44 -1.85
C THR A 23 4.33 -32.36 -1.39
N LEU A 24 4.87 -31.19 -1.01
CA LEU A 24 4.07 -29.99 -0.91
C LEU A 24 3.61 -29.63 -2.32
N TYR A 25 2.42 -30.10 -2.69
CA TYR A 25 1.69 -29.54 -3.82
C TYR A 25 1.44 -28.06 -3.51
N ALA A 26 1.99 -27.17 -4.34
CA ALA A 26 1.46 -25.82 -4.45
C ALA A 26 -0.04 -25.95 -4.68
N ALA A 27 -0.85 -25.19 -3.93
CA ALA A 27 -2.29 -25.14 -4.19
C ALA A 27 -2.49 -24.64 -5.63
N ASP A 28 -2.79 -25.58 -6.52
CA ASP A 28 -3.13 -25.32 -7.90
C ASP A 28 -4.48 -24.60 -7.87
N THR A 29 -4.49 -23.30 -8.12
CA THR A 29 -5.75 -22.55 -8.20
C THR A 29 -6.44 -22.97 -9.49
N ASN A 30 -7.32 -23.97 -9.39
CA ASN A 30 -8.15 -24.48 -10.48
C ASN A 30 -9.27 -23.48 -10.82
N ILE A 31 -8.88 -22.29 -11.29
CA ILE A 31 -9.81 -21.28 -11.79
C ILE A 31 -10.44 -21.80 -13.09
N LYS A 32 -11.75 -21.99 -13.08
CA LYS A 32 -12.53 -22.39 -14.25
C LYS A 32 -13.07 -21.17 -14.96
N ILE A 33 -13.16 -21.22 -16.28
CA ILE A 33 -13.72 -20.14 -17.09
C ILE A 33 -14.81 -20.74 -17.95
N VAL A 34 -16.00 -20.14 -17.92
CA VAL A 34 -17.19 -20.58 -18.64
C VAL A 34 -17.67 -19.42 -19.50
N LEU A 35 -17.82 -19.63 -20.80
CA LEU A 35 -18.38 -18.66 -21.75
C LEU A 35 -19.68 -19.22 -22.33
N ASP A 36 -20.79 -18.50 -22.14
CA ASP A 36 -22.14 -18.90 -22.59
C ASP A 36 -22.49 -20.35 -22.21
N GLY A 37 -22.13 -20.74 -20.98
CA GLY A 37 -22.39 -22.08 -20.45
C GLY A 37 -21.37 -23.16 -20.83
N LYS A 38 -20.40 -22.87 -21.71
CA LYS A 38 -19.33 -23.80 -22.11
C LYS A 38 -18.03 -23.51 -21.37
N SER A 39 -17.43 -24.53 -20.75
CA SER A 39 -16.10 -24.40 -20.13
C SER A 39 -15.03 -24.19 -21.20
N ILE A 40 -14.15 -23.22 -20.99
CA ILE A 40 -13.03 -22.88 -21.86
C ILE A 40 -11.71 -22.92 -21.08
N GLN A 41 -10.64 -23.38 -21.72
CA GLN A 41 -9.32 -23.54 -21.12
C GLN A 41 -8.24 -22.99 -22.05
N GLY A 42 -7.25 -22.31 -21.48
CA GLY A 42 -6.16 -21.68 -22.21
C GLY A 42 -4.88 -22.51 -22.17
N ASP A 43 -3.88 -22.09 -22.93
CA ASP A 43 -2.56 -22.73 -23.00
C ASP A 43 -1.64 -22.42 -21.79
N ALA A 44 -2.16 -21.68 -20.81
CA ALA A 44 -1.57 -21.48 -19.49
C ALA A 44 -2.67 -21.30 -18.43
N ALA A 45 -2.35 -21.62 -17.18
CA ALA A 45 -3.32 -21.54 -16.08
C ALA A 45 -3.67 -20.07 -15.73
N PRO A 46 -4.97 -19.72 -15.63
CA PRO A 46 -5.39 -18.45 -15.06
C PRO A 46 -5.01 -18.34 -13.58
N TYR A 47 -4.84 -17.11 -13.10
CA TYR A 47 -4.53 -16.84 -11.69
C TYR A 47 -5.14 -15.53 -11.25
N VAL A 48 -5.30 -15.33 -9.94
CA VAL A 48 -5.72 -14.05 -9.37
C VAL A 48 -4.49 -13.32 -8.85
N THR A 49 -4.35 -12.04 -9.18
CA THR A 49 -3.29 -11.18 -8.65
C THR A 49 -3.49 -10.97 -7.15
N ARG A 50 -2.41 -11.09 -6.37
CA ARG A 50 -2.49 -11.05 -4.89
C ARG A 50 -2.68 -9.64 -4.34
N ASP A 51 -2.23 -8.66 -5.08
CA ASP A 51 -2.19 -7.24 -4.76
C ASP A 51 -3.48 -6.51 -5.16
N THR A 52 -4.12 -6.93 -6.24
CA THR A 52 -5.28 -6.24 -6.82
C THR A 52 -6.52 -7.13 -6.96
N ASN A 53 -6.41 -8.42 -6.64
CA ASN A 53 -7.50 -9.40 -6.70
C ASN A 53 -8.18 -9.51 -8.09
N VAL A 54 -7.39 -9.37 -9.14
CA VAL A 54 -7.83 -9.41 -10.54
C VAL A 54 -7.50 -10.77 -11.15
N THR A 55 -8.49 -11.41 -11.77
CA THR A 55 -8.28 -12.65 -12.54
C THR A 55 -7.54 -12.34 -13.83
N MET A 56 -6.36 -12.92 -13.97
CA MET A 56 -5.48 -12.84 -15.12
C MET A 56 -5.61 -14.12 -15.96
N VAL A 57 -5.83 -13.96 -17.26
CA VAL A 57 -5.94 -15.07 -18.21
C VAL A 57 -4.91 -14.96 -19.33
N PRO A 58 -4.50 -16.08 -19.95
CA PRO A 58 -3.66 -16.02 -21.14
C PRO A 58 -4.40 -15.30 -22.25
N LEU A 59 -3.71 -14.40 -22.94
CA LEU A 59 -4.28 -13.62 -24.03
C LEU A 59 -4.93 -14.50 -25.12
N ARG A 60 -4.31 -15.64 -25.42
CA ARG A 60 -4.79 -16.61 -26.42
C ARG A 60 -6.17 -17.19 -26.08
N LEU A 61 -6.53 -17.27 -24.78
CA LEU A 61 -7.86 -17.70 -24.35
C LEU A 61 -8.96 -16.80 -24.94
N ILE A 62 -8.66 -15.50 -25.06
CA ILE A 62 -9.56 -14.49 -25.62
C ILE A 62 -9.74 -14.70 -27.14
N SER A 63 -8.65 -14.85 -27.91
CA SER A 63 -8.74 -15.00 -29.37
C SER A 63 -9.45 -16.26 -29.81
N GLU A 64 -9.23 -17.38 -29.11
CA GLU A 64 -9.69 -18.69 -29.56
C GLU A 64 -11.17 -18.95 -29.22
N ASN A 65 -11.70 -18.27 -28.21
CA ASN A 65 -13.04 -18.57 -27.68
C ASN A 65 -14.01 -17.38 -27.75
N MET A 66 -13.52 -16.15 -27.86
CA MET A 66 -14.36 -14.94 -27.78
C MET A 66 -14.46 -14.19 -29.12
N GLY A 67 -14.02 -14.81 -30.23
CA GLY A 67 -14.16 -14.26 -31.58
C GLY A 67 -13.34 -13.00 -31.88
N ALA A 68 -12.46 -12.59 -30.97
CA ALA A 68 -11.67 -11.37 -31.09
C ALA A 68 -10.37 -11.60 -31.87
N GLU A 69 -10.04 -10.71 -32.79
CA GLU A 69 -8.74 -10.64 -33.45
C GLU A 69 -7.70 -10.04 -32.50
N ILE A 70 -6.51 -10.64 -32.45
CA ILE A 70 -5.46 -10.22 -31.54
C ILE A 70 -4.17 -9.95 -32.30
N ALA A 71 -3.60 -8.77 -32.08
CA ALA A 71 -2.26 -8.42 -32.54
C ALA A 71 -1.37 -8.11 -31.34
N TRP A 72 -0.28 -8.86 -31.21
CA TRP A 72 0.77 -8.57 -30.23
C TRP A 72 1.94 -7.87 -30.91
N ASP A 73 2.22 -6.65 -30.47
CA ASP A 73 3.43 -5.91 -30.82
C ASP A 73 4.49 -6.16 -29.74
N GLN A 74 5.50 -6.95 -30.10
CA GLN A 74 6.59 -7.31 -29.19
C GLN A 74 7.51 -6.13 -28.86
N GLN A 75 7.72 -5.18 -29.79
CA GLN A 75 8.59 -4.03 -29.56
C GLN A 75 7.98 -3.06 -28.55
N ASN A 76 6.67 -2.82 -28.68
CA ASN A 76 5.93 -1.92 -27.80
C ASN A 76 5.28 -2.64 -26.61
N SER A 77 5.46 -3.96 -26.50
CA SER A 77 4.80 -4.82 -25.50
C SER A 77 3.30 -4.54 -25.39
N THR A 78 2.68 -4.34 -26.55
CA THR A 78 1.30 -3.86 -26.66
C THR A 78 0.45 -4.94 -27.30
N VAL A 79 -0.66 -5.26 -26.66
CA VAL A 79 -1.72 -6.08 -27.23
C VAL A 79 -2.82 -5.19 -27.77
N THR A 80 -3.23 -5.43 -29.01
CA THR A 80 -4.46 -4.91 -29.60
C THR A 80 -5.45 -6.05 -29.74
N ILE A 81 -6.67 -5.86 -29.24
CA ILE A 81 -7.78 -6.81 -29.30
C ILE A 81 -8.93 -6.12 -30.04
N THR A 82 -9.42 -6.73 -31.11
CA THR A 82 -10.50 -6.18 -31.93
C THR A 82 -11.65 -7.18 -32.01
N HIS A 83 -12.88 -6.74 -31.77
CA HIS A 83 -14.08 -7.58 -31.92
C HIS A 83 -15.21 -6.74 -32.52
N GLY A 84 -15.58 -7.02 -33.77
CA GLY A 84 -16.51 -6.16 -34.51
C GLY A 84 -15.93 -4.74 -34.68
N THR A 85 -16.61 -3.74 -34.12
CA THR A 85 -16.17 -2.34 -34.13
C THR A 85 -15.34 -1.94 -32.89
N ASP A 86 -15.31 -2.79 -31.86
CA ASP A 86 -14.64 -2.48 -30.60
C ASP A 86 -13.15 -2.83 -30.67
N LYS A 87 -12.32 -1.88 -30.22
CA LYS A 87 -10.87 -1.99 -30.22
C LYS A 87 -10.31 -1.64 -28.85
N LEU A 88 -9.63 -2.61 -28.24
CA LEU A 88 -8.89 -2.45 -27.00
C LEU A 88 -7.38 -2.48 -27.28
N ILE A 89 -6.63 -1.59 -26.68
CA ILE A 89 -5.17 -1.57 -26.75
C ILE A 89 -4.62 -1.51 -25.33
N LEU A 90 -3.86 -2.52 -24.93
CA LEU A 90 -3.27 -2.61 -23.60
C LEU A 90 -1.77 -2.81 -23.74
N ALA A 91 -0.98 -2.12 -22.95
CA ALA A 91 0.47 -2.31 -22.92
C ALA A 91 0.92 -2.93 -21.59
N ALA A 92 1.90 -3.83 -21.65
CA ALA A 92 2.46 -4.48 -20.48
C ALA A 92 3.02 -3.44 -19.50
N GLY A 93 2.64 -3.56 -18.22
CA GLY A 93 3.05 -2.64 -17.17
C GLY A 93 2.43 -1.24 -17.24
N GLN A 94 1.50 -0.96 -18.16
CA GLN A 94 0.78 0.32 -18.18
C GLN A 94 -0.47 0.26 -17.30
N PRO A 95 -0.75 1.32 -16.51
CA PRO A 95 -1.93 1.38 -15.64
C PRO A 95 -3.20 1.76 -16.40
N THR A 96 -3.09 2.01 -17.70
CA THR A 96 -4.21 2.39 -18.57
C THR A 96 -4.18 1.57 -19.85
N ALA A 97 -5.37 1.32 -20.37
CA ALA A 97 -5.63 0.79 -21.69
C ALA A 97 -6.38 1.83 -22.53
N THR A 98 -6.47 1.61 -23.83
CA THR A 98 -7.33 2.38 -24.72
C THR A 98 -8.51 1.51 -25.14
N VAL A 99 -9.74 1.96 -24.93
CA VAL A 99 -10.97 1.34 -25.42
C VAL A 99 -11.61 2.31 -26.41
N ASN A 100 -11.71 1.93 -27.68
CA ASN A 100 -12.30 2.77 -28.75
C ASN A 100 -11.72 4.20 -28.77
N ASN A 101 -10.38 4.30 -28.75
CA ASN A 101 -9.60 5.54 -28.70
C ASN A 101 -9.73 6.38 -27.41
N LYS A 102 -10.39 5.87 -26.37
CA LYS A 102 -10.45 6.50 -25.04
C LYS A 102 -9.56 5.79 -24.04
N SER A 103 -8.76 6.54 -23.29
CA SER A 103 -7.95 5.98 -22.21
C SER A 103 -8.83 5.58 -21.03
N VAL A 104 -8.65 4.37 -20.53
CA VAL A 104 -9.38 3.77 -19.41
C VAL A 104 -8.37 3.17 -18.43
N ALA A 105 -8.56 3.38 -17.14
CA ALA A 105 -7.70 2.80 -16.11
C ALA A 105 -7.85 1.27 -16.06
N LEU A 106 -6.74 0.59 -15.78
CA LEU A 106 -6.69 -0.84 -15.51
C LEU A 106 -6.52 -1.08 -14.02
N ASP A 107 -7.37 -1.92 -13.44
CA ASP A 107 -7.17 -2.42 -12.07
C ASP A 107 -5.86 -3.21 -11.95
N THR A 108 -5.38 -3.80 -13.06
CA THR A 108 -4.07 -4.45 -13.15
C THR A 108 -3.55 -4.38 -14.59
N SER A 109 -2.29 -4.02 -14.76
CA SER A 109 -1.67 -3.98 -16.09
C SER A 109 -1.50 -5.37 -16.68
N VAL A 110 -1.38 -5.45 -18.01
CA VAL A 110 -0.96 -6.69 -18.69
C VAL A 110 0.40 -7.17 -18.13
N GLN A 111 0.49 -8.47 -17.84
CA GLN A 111 1.69 -9.10 -17.28
C GLN A 111 2.27 -10.12 -18.26
N ILE A 112 3.59 -10.27 -18.29
CA ILE A 112 4.23 -11.37 -19.02
C ILE A 112 4.70 -12.40 -17.99
N LYS A 113 4.11 -13.59 -18.03
CA LYS A 113 4.39 -14.68 -17.06
C LYS A 113 4.69 -15.96 -17.82
N SER A 114 5.86 -16.55 -17.57
CA SER A 114 6.33 -17.78 -18.25
C SER A 114 6.25 -17.71 -19.79
N GLY A 115 6.58 -16.55 -20.37
CA GLY A 115 6.50 -16.34 -21.82
C GLY A 115 5.09 -16.25 -22.39
N ARG A 116 4.07 -16.03 -21.56
CA ARG A 116 2.68 -15.77 -21.97
C ARG A 116 2.25 -14.38 -21.55
N VAL A 117 1.54 -13.70 -22.45
CA VAL A 117 0.88 -12.42 -22.16
C VAL A 117 -0.40 -12.73 -21.38
N MET A 118 -0.49 -12.19 -20.17
CA MET A 118 -1.59 -12.37 -19.24
C MET A 118 -2.37 -11.06 -19.15
N VAL A 119 -3.67 -11.11 -19.40
CA VAL A 119 -4.53 -9.92 -19.44
C VAL A 119 -5.62 -9.99 -18.36
N PRO A 120 -6.06 -8.84 -17.81
CA PRO A 120 -7.18 -8.79 -16.86
C PRO A 120 -8.47 -9.25 -17.53
N LEU A 121 -8.99 -10.41 -17.14
CA LEU A 121 -10.14 -11.02 -17.81
C LEU A 121 -11.38 -10.14 -17.76
N ARG A 122 -11.65 -9.51 -16.61
CA ARG A 122 -12.82 -8.65 -16.44
C ARG A 122 -12.79 -7.44 -17.37
N PHE A 123 -11.66 -6.74 -17.40
CA PHE A 123 -11.51 -5.57 -18.26
C PHE A 123 -11.69 -5.92 -19.74
N ILE A 124 -11.10 -7.04 -20.18
CA ILE A 124 -11.28 -7.51 -21.55
C ILE A 124 -12.73 -7.95 -21.81
N GLY A 125 -13.34 -8.71 -20.91
CA GLY A 125 -14.72 -9.17 -21.06
C GLY A 125 -15.72 -8.03 -21.15
N GLU A 126 -15.68 -7.10 -20.19
CA GLU A 126 -16.58 -5.94 -20.14
C GLU A 126 -16.31 -4.97 -21.30
N GLY A 127 -15.04 -4.75 -21.67
CA GLY A 127 -14.67 -3.90 -22.80
C GLY A 127 -15.07 -4.48 -24.16
N LEU A 128 -15.36 -5.78 -24.24
CA LEU A 128 -15.92 -6.47 -25.41
C LEU A 128 -17.45 -6.66 -25.30
N GLY A 129 -18.11 -6.05 -24.30
CA GLY A 129 -19.57 -6.10 -24.13
C GLY A 129 -20.11 -7.37 -23.45
N LEU A 130 -19.27 -8.13 -22.75
CA LEU A 130 -19.68 -9.33 -22.02
C LEU A 130 -19.98 -9.03 -20.56
N GLY A 131 -20.99 -9.71 -20.02
CA GLY A 131 -21.18 -9.79 -18.57
C GLY A 131 -20.12 -10.70 -17.96
N VAL A 132 -19.46 -10.25 -16.88
CA VAL A 132 -18.41 -11.02 -16.18
C VAL A 132 -18.80 -11.26 -14.72
N ASN A 133 -19.11 -12.51 -14.39
CA ASN A 133 -19.46 -12.93 -13.03
C ASN A 133 -18.38 -13.85 -12.45
N TRP A 134 -18.00 -13.64 -11.19
CA TRP A 134 -17.08 -14.52 -10.48
C TRP A 134 -17.82 -15.27 -9.37
N ASN A 135 -17.75 -16.60 -9.43
CA ASN A 135 -18.28 -17.49 -8.41
C ASN A 135 -17.12 -18.03 -7.55
N GLN A 136 -17.01 -17.50 -6.34
CA GLN A 136 -15.91 -17.81 -5.41
C GLN A 136 -15.93 -19.27 -4.92
N SER A 137 -17.10 -19.88 -4.67
CA SER A 137 -17.19 -21.24 -4.10
C SER A 137 -16.73 -22.30 -5.08
N THR A 138 -16.87 -22.04 -6.37
CA THR A 138 -16.45 -22.94 -7.45
C THR A 138 -15.19 -22.48 -8.17
N GLN A 139 -14.62 -21.33 -7.77
CA GLN A 139 -13.55 -20.62 -8.48
C GLN A 139 -13.82 -20.48 -9.99
N THR A 140 -15.07 -20.16 -10.35
CA THR A 140 -15.49 -20.10 -11.75
C THR A 140 -15.74 -18.65 -12.18
N VAL A 141 -15.13 -18.21 -13.28
CA VAL A 141 -15.55 -17.00 -14.00
C VAL A 141 -16.58 -17.39 -15.05
N THR A 142 -17.76 -16.79 -15.02
CA THR A 142 -18.77 -16.92 -16.07
C THR A 142 -18.80 -15.65 -16.92
N LEU A 143 -18.69 -15.82 -18.23
CA LEU A 143 -18.80 -14.80 -19.27
C LEU A 143 -20.11 -15.03 -20.03
N THR A 144 -20.90 -13.98 -20.23
CA THR A 144 -22.19 -14.04 -20.96
C THR A 144 -22.28 -12.97 -22.04
N THR A 145 -22.62 -13.36 -23.25
CA THR A 145 -22.77 -12.45 -24.41
C THR A 145 -24.11 -11.71 -24.35
N GLY A 146 -24.11 -10.36 -24.45
CA GLY A 146 -25.32 -9.53 -24.54
C GLY A 146 -25.79 -8.78 -23.27
N GLY A 147 -24.93 -8.62 -22.26
CA GLY A 147 -25.29 -7.92 -21.00
C GLY A 147 -24.89 -6.43 -20.99
N GLY A 148 -25.64 -5.56 -21.68
CA GLY A 148 -25.42 -4.10 -21.69
C GLY A 148 -26.11 -3.37 -20.52
N THR A 149 -25.42 -2.41 -19.91
CA THR A 149 -25.93 -1.49 -18.88
C THR A 149 -26.59 -0.25 -19.50
N ASP A 150 -27.87 0.00 -19.16
CA ASP A 150 -28.63 1.19 -19.54
C ASP A 150 -28.08 2.49 -18.94
N SER A 151 -28.08 3.53 -19.77
CA SER A 151 -27.72 4.92 -19.47
C SER A 151 -28.98 5.78 -19.30
N SER A 152 -29.01 6.71 -18.34
CA SER A 152 -29.81 7.94 -18.49
C SER A 152 -29.20 9.14 -17.73
N THR A 153 -29.36 10.27 -18.39
CA THR A 153 -28.66 11.56 -18.29
C THR A 153 -29.40 12.59 -17.44
N GLY A 154 -28.67 13.57 -16.87
CA GLY A 154 -29.23 14.84 -16.41
C GLY A 154 -28.14 15.91 -16.18
N SER A 155 -28.13 16.96 -17.00
CA SER A 155 -27.17 18.07 -17.04
C SER A 155 -27.84 19.37 -16.58
N ALA A 156 -27.12 20.25 -15.85
CA ALA A 156 -27.36 21.71 -15.85
C ALA A 156 -26.18 22.53 -15.28
N ASN A 157 -25.91 23.66 -15.95
CA ASN A 157 -24.84 24.66 -15.79
C ASN A 157 -25.06 25.68 -14.65
N GLY A 158 -23.97 26.37 -14.22
CA GLY A 158 -24.03 27.69 -13.58
C GLY A 158 -22.67 28.30 -13.15
N LYS A 159 -22.24 29.38 -13.83
CA LYS A 159 -21.17 30.36 -13.49
C LYS A 159 -21.39 30.94 -12.06
N GLY A 160 -20.45 31.47 -11.25
CA GLY A 160 -19.12 32.06 -11.41
C GLY A 160 -19.09 33.36 -10.57
N SER A 161 -18.18 33.51 -9.59
CA SER A 161 -17.79 34.82 -9.01
C SER A 161 -16.50 34.70 -8.19
N THR A 162 -15.63 35.68 -8.39
CA THR A 162 -14.32 35.95 -7.77
C THR A 162 -14.46 36.63 -6.40
N LEU A 163 -13.39 36.62 -5.57
CA LEU A 163 -12.82 37.80 -4.87
C LEU A 163 -11.54 37.44 -4.07
N ASN A 164 -10.67 38.44 -3.94
CA ASN A 164 -9.24 38.43 -3.56
C ASN A 164 -8.93 38.30 -2.04
N ALA A 165 -7.67 37.91 -1.77
CA ALA A 165 -6.91 37.93 -0.50
C ALA A 165 -6.76 39.36 0.10
N SER A 166 -6.35 39.64 1.35
CA SER A 166 -5.34 39.07 2.27
C SER A 166 -5.49 39.78 3.67
N PRO A 167 -4.50 39.79 4.59
CA PRO A 167 -4.30 38.90 5.74
C PRO A 167 -4.56 39.56 7.12
N SER A 168 -4.88 38.80 8.19
CA SER A 168 -4.57 39.26 9.56
C SER A 168 -4.49 38.14 10.61
N THR A 169 -3.31 38.10 11.26
CA THR A 169 -2.99 37.84 12.68
C THR A 169 -3.81 36.83 13.50
N LYS A 170 -3.11 35.78 13.96
CA LYS A 170 -3.52 34.80 14.98
C LYS A 170 -3.50 35.40 16.39
N PRO A 171 -4.53 35.22 17.24
CA PRO A 171 -4.37 35.29 18.69
C PRO A 171 -3.95 33.91 19.19
N THR A 172 -2.77 33.87 19.79
CA THR A 172 -2.32 32.81 20.69
C THR A 172 -3.23 32.78 21.92
N ASN A 173 -3.91 31.65 22.16
CA ASN A 173 -4.26 31.19 23.50
C ASN A 173 -4.39 29.67 23.49
N SER A 174 -3.35 29.04 24.01
CA SER A 174 -3.30 27.64 24.38
C SER A 174 -4.12 27.41 25.64
N THR A 175 -5.11 26.54 25.55
CA THR A 175 -5.65 25.79 26.69
C THR A 175 -5.73 24.33 26.22
N PRO A 176 -5.27 23.35 27.01
CA PRO A 176 -5.26 21.96 26.57
C PRO A 176 -6.71 21.48 26.48
N ALA A 177 -7.24 21.38 25.26
CA ALA A 177 -8.51 20.72 25.03
C ALA A 177 -8.35 19.26 25.46
N ALA A 178 -9.34 18.74 26.21
CA ALA A 178 -9.49 17.31 26.44
C ALA A 178 -9.19 16.57 25.13
N SER A 179 -8.23 15.62 25.17
CA SER A 179 -7.72 14.91 24.00
C SER A 179 -8.89 14.45 23.13
N LYS A 180 -9.10 15.15 22.01
CA LYS A 180 -10.12 14.79 21.04
C LYS A 180 -9.64 13.54 20.33
N GLU A 181 -10.55 12.58 20.12
CA GLU A 181 -10.34 11.41 19.27
C GLU A 181 -9.72 11.85 17.92
N LEU A 182 -8.63 11.19 17.49
CA LEU A 182 -8.06 11.41 16.16
C LEU A 182 -8.99 10.82 15.09
N ARG A 183 -9.36 11.64 14.10
CA ARG A 183 -10.15 11.26 12.94
C ARG A 183 -9.36 11.64 11.69
N GLY A 184 -8.49 10.73 11.29
CA GLY A 184 -7.50 10.95 10.23
C GLY A 184 -7.93 10.39 8.87
N ALA A 185 -7.43 10.97 7.79
CA ALA A 185 -7.48 10.35 6.47
C ALA A 185 -6.11 10.38 5.79
N TRP A 186 -5.74 9.28 5.13
CA TRP A 186 -4.57 9.27 4.25
C TRP A 186 -4.89 9.95 2.91
N ILE A 187 -3.97 10.81 2.47
CA ILE A 187 -3.95 11.41 1.14
C ILE A 187 -2.66 10.94 0.45
N SER A 188 -2.81 9.92 -0.38
CA SER A 188 -1.72 9.28 -1.12
C SER A 188 -1.42 9.98 -2.43
N THR A 189 -0.14 10.10 -2.75
CA THR A 189 0.35 10.85 -3.91
C THR A 189 1.03 9.97 -4.95
N VAL A 190 1.47 8.78 -4.55
CA VAL A 190 1.96 7.76 -5.47
C VAL A 190 0.87 7.40 -6.48
N PHE A 191 1.24 7.43 -7.76
CA PHE A 191 0.32 7.23 -8.90
C PHE A 191 -0.86 8.20 -8.92
N ASN A 192 -0.73 9.37 -8.26
CA ASN A 192 -1.80 10.36 -8.19
C ASN A 192 -3.09 9.80 -7.57
N LEU A 193 -2.97 8.85 -6.62
CA LEU A 193 -4.09 8.07 -6.07
C LEU A 193 -5.21 8.95 -5.50
N ASP A 194 -4.86 9.86 -4.59
CA ASP A 194 -5.78 10.82 -4.00
C ASP A 194 -5.49 12.23 -4.52
N TRP A 195 -4.21 12.60 -4.61
CA TRP A 195 -3.78 13.93 -5.02
C TRP A 195 -2.40 13.92 -5.68
N PRO A 196 -2.13 14.76 -6.70
CA PRO A 196 -3.09 15.60 -7.43
C PRO A 196 -3.64 14.90 -8.68
N SER A 197 -4.80 15.32 -9.20
CA SER A 197 -5.33 14.79 -10.48
C SER A 197 -4.75 15.49 -11.73
N SER A 198 -4.01 16.58 -11.53
CA SER A 198 -3.50 17.45 -12.58
C SER A 198 -2.07 17.90 -12.32
N SER A 199 -1.32 18.17 -13.39
CA SER A 199 0.01 18.79 -13.32
C SER A 199 -0.02 20.33 -13.24
N ASN A 200 -1.21 20.95 -13.26
CA ASN A 200 -1.36 22.40 -13.17
C ASN A 200 -1.39 22.86 -11.71
N ALA A 201 -0.45 23.71 -11.30
CA ALA A 201 -0.30 24.18 -9.91
C ALA A 201 -1.57 24.84 -9.32
N ALA A 202 -2.31 25.64 -10.09
CA ALA A 202 -3.53 26.27 -9.59
C ALA A 202 -4.62 25.23 -9.32
N LYS A 203 -4.76 24.25 -10.22
CA LYS A 203 -5.70 23.14 -10.04
C LYS A 203 -5.30 22.23 -8.87
N GLN A 204 -4.00 21.97 -8.70
CA GLN A 204 -3.48 21.23 -7.55
C GLN A 204 -3.85 21.87 -6.21
N LYS A 205 -3.65 23.19 -6.10
CA LYS A 205 -4.04 23.98 -4.92
C LYS A 205 -5.54 23.89 -4.64
N GLN A 206 -6.35 24.16 -5.66
CA GLN A 206 -7.81 24.07 -5.56
C GLN A 206 -8.29 22.68 -5.15
N GLU A 207 -7.71 21.64 -5.75
CA GLU A 207 -8.02 20.26 -5.42
C GLU A 207 -7.73 20.00 -3.95
N PHE A 208 -6.53 20.33 -3.46
CA PHE A 208 -6.13 20.08 -2.08
C PHE A 208 -7.04 20.79 -1.06
N SER A 209 -7.30 22.09 -1.24
CA SER A 209 -8.24 22.83 -0.38
C SER A 209 -9.61 22.17 -0.36
N LYS A 210 -10.11 21.72 -1.52
CA LYS A 210 -11.37 20.98 -1.58
C LYS A 210 -11.30 19.64 -0.84
N GLN A 211 -10.19 18.91 -0.89
CA GLN A 211 -10.05 17.66 -0.12
C GLN A 211 -10.16 17.92 1.38
N LEU A 212 -9.54 19.01 1.86
CA LEU A 212 -9.65 19.41 3.26
C LEU A 212 -11.08 19.83 3.63
N ASP A 213 -11.77 20.59 2.77
CA ASP A 213 -13.18 20.96 2.98
C ASP A 213 -14.08 19.71 3.06
N ASP A 214 -13.89 18.78 2.11
CA ASP A 214 -14.63 17.52 2.06
C ASP A 214 -14.37 16.70 3.35
N LEU A 215 -13.12 16.55 3.76
CA LEU A 215 -12.74 15.78 4.97
C LEU A 215 -13.23 16.43 6.26
N GLN A 216 -13.12 17.75 6.39
CA GLN A 216 -13.66 18.48 7.54
C GLN A 216 -15.18 18.33 7.62
N ALA A 217 -15.88 18.43 6.49
CA ALA A 217 -17.32 18.19 6.42
C ALA A 217 -17.69 16.73 6.74
N MET A 218 -16.79 15.77 6.52
CA MET A 218 -16.98 14.37 6.93
C MET A 218 -16.72 14.17 8.44
N GLY A 219 -16.17 15.16 9.15
CA GLY A 219 -15.85 15.08 10.58
C GLY A 219 -14.39 14.76 10.90
N MET A 220 -13.51 14.73 9.90
CA MET A 220 -12.08 14.50 10.08
C MET A 220 -11.40 15.72 10.67
N ASN A 221 -10.37 15.49 11.49
CA ASN A 221 -9.58 16.53 12.14
C ASN A 221 -8.07 16.43 11.85
N ALA A 222 -7.63 15.42 11.10
CA ALA A 222 -6.25 15.25 10.71
C ALA A 222 -6.11 14.69 9.28
N VAL A 223 -5.04 15.07 8.59
CA VAL A 223 -4.64 14.51 7.28
C VAL A 223 -3.22 13.97 7.31
N PHE A 224 -3.03 12.81 6.70
CA PHE A 224 -1.74 12.12 6.57
C PHE A 224 -1.32 12.15 5.11
N VAL A 225 -0.52 13.14 4.72
CA VAL A 225 -0.27 13.50 3.32
C VAL A 225 1.08 12.97 2.86
N GLN A 226 1.11 12.18 1.79
CA GLN A 226 2.33 11.53 1.30
C GLN A 226 3.29 12.54 0.63
N VAL A 227 4.24 13.10 1.39
CA VAL A 227 5.21 14.09 0.88
C VAL A 227 6.43 13.47 0.21
N ARG A 228 6.66 12.17 0.43
CA ARG A 228 7.72 11.37 -0.18
C ARG A 228 7.18 10.00 -0.62
N PRO A 229 6.73 9.83 -1.86
CA PRO A 229 6.19 8.56 -2.36
C PRO A 229 7.26 7.57 -2.83
N SER A 230 8.32 8.01 -3.53
CA SER A 230 9.37 7.11 -4.05
C SER A 230 10.65 7.84 -4.43
N GLY A 231 11.58 8.02 -3.50
CA GLY A 231 12.88 8.64 -3.80
C GLY A 231 12.79 10.09 -4.33
N ASP A 232 11.71 10.79 -4.02
CA ASP A 232 11.40 12.15 -4.49
C ASP A 232 10.62 12.97 -3.44
N ALA A 233 10.39 14.25 -3.71
CA ALA A 233 9.78 15.19 -2.78
C ALA A 233 8.61 15.97 -3.38
N LEU A 234 7.54 16.14 -2.60
CA LEU A 234 6.43 17.06 -2.87
C LEU A 234 6.61 18.40 -2.13
N TYR A 235 7.86 18.79 -1.92
CA TYR A 235 8.27 20.00 -1.20
C TYR A 235 9.63 20.44 -1.75
N GLN A 236 10.03 21.68 -1.46
CA GLN A 236 11.33 22.17 -1.88
C GLN A 236 12.44 21.51 -1.05
N SER A 237 13.16 20.57 -1.66
CA SER A 237 14.27 19.85 -1.04
C SER A 237 15.61 20.29 -1.62
N ALA A 238 16.63 20.41 -0.77
CA ALA A 238 18.01 20.60 -1.19
C ALA A 238 18.66 19.31 -1.72
N THR A 239 18.12 18.14 -1.37
CA THR A 239 18.75 16.83 -1.62
C THR A 239 17.94 15.93 -2.55
N MET A 240 16.61 16.03 -2.51
CA MET A 240 15.70 15.18 -3.29
C MET A 240 15.20 15.89 -4.56
N PRO A 241 14.99 15.17 -5.66
CA PRO A 241 14.31 15.73 -6.81
C PRO A 241 12.82 15.93 -6.53
N TRP A 242 12.23 16.95 -7.19
CA TRP A 242 10.78 17.11 -7.25
C TRP A 242 10.09 15.85 -7.77
N SER A 243 8.95 15.51 -7.17
CA SER A 243 8.21 14.32 -7.54
C SER A 243 7.62 14.39 -8.94
N LYS A 244 7.72 13.27 -9.67
CA LYS A 244 7.08 13.12 -10.98
C LYS A 244 5.55 13.24 -10.90
N PHE A 245 4.94 12.96 -9.74
CA PHE A 245 3.48 13.02 -9.57
C PHE A 245 2.94 14.46 -9.59
N LEU A 246 3.80 15.47 -9.44
CA LEU A 246 3.40 16.88 -9.56
C LEU A 246 3.36 17.39 -10.99
N THR A 247 4.25 16.91 -11.87
CA THR A 247 4.45 17.53 -13.20
C THR A 247 4.50 16.54 -14.36
N GLY A 248 4.49 15.24 -14.08
CA GLY A 248 4.79 14.17 -15.03
C GLY A 248 6.29 13.93 -15.26
N THR A 249 7.18 14.76 -14.70
CA THR A 249 8.64 14.65 -14.89
C THR A 249 9.37 14.83 -13.56
N GLN A 250 10.15 13.83 -13.15
CA GLN A 250 10.93 13.92 -11.90
C GLN A 250 12.00 15.02 -12.00
N GLY A 251 12.18 15.79 -10.92
CA GLY A 251 13.12 16.91 -10.85
C GLY A 251 12.58 18.23 -11.42
N LYS A 252 11.44 18.23 -12.12
CA LYS A 252 10.82 19.46 -12.63
C LYS A 252 10.07 20.19 -11.52
N ASN A 253 10.48 21.43 -11.24
CA ASN A 253 9.82 22.32 -10.29
C ASN A 253 8.36 22.61 -10.73
N PRO A 254 7.36 22.41 -9.85
CA PRO A 254 5.94 22.62 -10.17
C PRO A 254 5.51 24.10 -10.17
N GLY A 255 6.41 25.03 -9.82
CA GLY A 255 6.16 26.47 -9.77
C GLY A 255 5.66 27.00 -8.42
N TYR A 256 5.64 26.17 -7.38
CA TYR A 256 5.31 26.52 -6.00
C TYR A 256 5.82 25.42 -5.05
N ASP A 257 5.82 25.66 -3.74
CA ASP A 257 6.03 24.61 -2.74
C ASP A 257 4.67 24.00 -2.32
N PRO A 258 4.39 22.73 -2.64
CA PRO A 258 3.14 22.09 -2.26
C PRO A 258 3.01 21.86 -0.76
N LEU A 259 4.05 21.44 -0.07
CA LEU A 259 3.96 21.14 1.37
C LEU A 259 3.72 22.40 2.19
N GLU A 260 4.36 23.51 1.84
CA GLU A 260 4.09 24.81 2.48
C GLU A 260 2.61 25.20 2.34
N TYR A 261 2.06 25.05 1.13
CA TYR A 261 0.65 25.30 0.86
C TYR A 261 -0.28 24.35 1.65
N MET A 262 0.05 23.05 1.66
CA MET A 262 -0.74 22.03 2.35
C MET A 262 -0.82 22.27 3.85
N VAL A 263 0.31 22.62 4.48
CA VAL A 263 0.38 22.95 5.91
C VAL A 263 -0.50 24.16 6.21
N SER A 264 -0.32 25.24 5.46
CA SER A 264 -1.11 26.46 5.66
C SER A 264 -2.62 26.21 5.52
N GLU A 265 -3.05 25.45 4.50
CA GLU A 265 -4.47 25.20 4.26
C GLU A 265 -5.11 24.25 5.27
N ALA A 266 -4.37 23.26 5.78
CA ALA A 266 -4.84 22.38 6.86
C ALA A 266 -5.05 23.17 8.15
N HIS A 267 -4.06 23.98 8.54
CA HIS A 267 -4.12 24.78 9.77
C HIS A 267 -5.20 25.86 9.72
N LYS A 268 -5.48 26.47 8.56
CA LYS A 268 -6.63 27.40 8.40
C LYS A 268 -7.98 26.76 8.74
N ARG A 269 -8.07 25.43 8.60
CA ARG A 269 -9.26 24.63 8.92
C ARG A 269 -9.18 24.00 10.31
N GLY A 270 -8.14 24.30 11.09
CA GLY A 270 -7.91 23.67 12.40
C GLY A 270 -7.70 22.16 12.32
N MET A 271 -7.18 21.67 11.17
CA MET A 271 -6.83 20.26 10.99
C MET A 271 -5.33 20.05 11.21
N GLU A 272 -4.97 18.95 11.84
CA GLU A 272 -3.57 18.51 11.91
C GLU A 272 -3.10 18.00 10.55
N ILE A 273 -1.83 18.23 10.22
CA ILE A 273 -1.16 17.67 9.05
C ILE A 273 0.07 16.86 9.46
N HIS A 274 0.05 15.58 9.10
CA HIS A 274 1.14 14.65 9.32
C HIS A 274 1.81 14.38 7.97
N ALA A 275 3.09 14.77 7.84
CA ALA A 275 3.87 14.52 6.65
C ALA A 275 4.24 13.04 6.54
N TRP A 276 3.71 12.36 5.54
CA TRP A 276 3.90 10.93 5.31
C TRP A 276 5.06 10.64 4.35
N PHE A 277 6.01 9.82 4.83
CA PHE A 277 7.16 9.36 4.07
C PHE A 277 7.09 7.85 3.83
N ASN A 278 7.33 7.45 2.59
CA ASN A 278 7.84 6.12 2.33
C ASN A 278 9.36 6.10 2.57
N PRO A 279 9.88 5.32 3.53
CA PRO A 279 11.29 5.39 3.90
C PRO A 279 12.21 4.85 2.80
N PHE A 280 12.01 3.58 2.42
CA PHE A 280 13.01 2.81 1.67
C PHE A 280 12.67 2.59 0.21
N ARG A 281 11.49 2.96 -0.28
CA ARG A 281 11.20 2.91 -1.72
C ARG A 281 11.99 3.98 -2.46
N ALA A 282 12.85 3.56 -3.39
CA ALA A 282 13.58 4.48 -4.26
C ALA A 282 12.83 4.71 -5.58
N THR A 283 12.16 3.69 -6.12
CA THR A 283 11.36 3.83 -7.35
C THR A 283 10.07 3.02 -7.28
N THR A 284 9.11 3.34 -8.15
CA THR A 284 7.88 2.56 -8.36
C THR A 284 7.99 1.54 -9.49
N ASP A 285 9.06 1.62 -10.28
CA ASP A 285 9.30 0.83 -11.49
C ASP A 285 10.80 0.66 -11.73
N SER A 286 11.17 -0.07 -12.79
CA SER A 286 12.56 -0.42 -13.10
C SER A 286 13.28 0.63 -13.94
N LYS A 287 12.59 1.69 -14.39
CA LYS A 287 13.11 2.65 -15.37
C LYS A 287 14.01 3.66 -14.66
N THR A 288 15.31 3.51 -14.84
CA THR A 288 16.29 4.46 -14.28
C THR A 288 16.57 5.63 -15.21
N ALA A 289 16.34 5.49 -16.52
CA ALA A 289 16.69 6.48 -17.54
C ALA A 289 16.07 7.86 -17.31
N THR A 290 14.84 7.90 -16.79
CA THR A 290 14.07 9.13 -16.54
C THR A 290 14.29 9.70 -15.13
N LEU A 291 15.13 9.08 -14.31
CA LEU A 291 15.43 9.59 -12.96
C LEU A 291 16.30 10.84 -13.06
N ALA A 292 15.94 11.85 -12.26
CA ALA A 292 16.71 13.09 -12.14
C ALA A 292 18.16 12.80 -11.68
N SER A 293 19.11 13.63 -12.09
CA SER A 293 20.54 13.41 -11.82
C SER A 293 20.85 13.32 -10.33
N ASN A 294 20.17 14.08 -9.48
CA ASN A 294 20.30 14.08 -8.02
C ASN A 294 19.50 12.97 -7.31
N HIS A 295 18.84 12.06 -8.04
CA HIS A 295 18.09 10.96 -7.44
C HIS A 295 19.02 9.93 -6.76
N VAL A 296 18.60 9.31 -5.64
CA VAL A 296 19.43 8.36 -4.87
C VAL A 296 19.98 7.19 -5.70
N VAL A 297 19.19 6.65 -6.63
CA VAL A 297 19.65 5.58 -7.56
C VAL A 297 20.80 6.04 -8.47
N ARG A 298 20.89 7.34 -8.78
CA ARG A 298 21.95 7.93 -9.61
C ARG A 298 23.17 8.30 -8.77
N GLN A 299 22.95 8.95 -7.62
CA GLN A 299 24.01 9.47 -6.76
C GLN A 299 24.68 8.38 -5.92
N HIS A 300 23.90 7.39 -5.48
CA HIS A 300 24.34 6.32 -4.60
C HIS A 300 23.87 4.95 -5.12
N PRO A 301 24.36 4.50 -6.29
CA PRO A 301 24.02 3.19 -6.82
C PRO A 301 24.45 2.04 -5.89
N ASP A 302 25.43 2.28 -5.02
CA ASP A 302 25.89 1.37 -3.97
C ASP A 302 24.90 1.25 -2.79
N TRP A 303 23.97 2.20 -2.64
CA TRP A 303 22.96 2.18 -1.58
C TRP A 303 21.67 1.46 -1.96
N VAL A 304 21.45 1.18 -3.25
CA VAL A 304 20.16 0.69 -3.73
C VAL A 304 20.20 -0.78 -4.15
N ILE A 305 19.08 -1.47 -3.94
CA ILE A 305 18.87 -2.85 -4.37
C ILE A 305 17.70 -2.88 -5.34
N TYR A 306 17.94 -3.45 -6.51
CA TYR A 306 16.86 -3.82 -7.43
C TYR A 306 16.16 -5.08 -6.92
N PHE A 307 14.87 -5.00 -6.70
CA PHE A 307 14.05 -6.11 -6.26
C PHE A 307 12.63 -5.95 -6.81
N ASP A 308 12.13 -7.01 -7.46
CA ASP A 308 10.74 -7.07 -7.93
C ASP A 308 10.29 -5.91 -8.83
N GLY A 309 11.11 -5.60 -9.84
CA GLY A 309 10.75 -4.57 -10.82
C GLY A 309 10.95 -3.13 -10.35
N LYS A 310 11.61 -2.90 -9.21
CA LYS A 310 11.80 -1.56 -8.61
C LYS A 310 13.08 -1.52 -7.78
N TYR A 311 13.47 -0.31 -7.37
CA TYR A 311 14.64 -0.06 -6.54
C TYR A 311 14.23 0.32 -5.11
N TYR A 312 14.99 -0.20 -4.15
CA TYR A 312 14.87 0.10 -2.73
C TYR A 312 16.18 0.65 -2.21
N ILE A 313 16.13 1.65 -1.35
CA ILE A 313 17.25 2.07 -0.52
C ILE A 313 17.49 0.95 0.50
N ASN A 314 18.71 0.41 0.55
CA ASN A 314 19.03 -0.73 1.40
C ASN A 314 19.09 -0.31 2.87
N PRO A 315 18.16 -0.78 3.74
CA PRO A 315 18.17 -0.42 5.14
C PRO A 315 19.41 -0.94 5.88
N GLY A 316 20.14 -1.89 5.31
CA GLY A 316 21.37 -2.43 5.87
C GLY A 316 22.59 -1.51 5.84
N ILE A 317 22.53 -0.39 5.10
CA ILE A 317 23.65 0.53 4.94
C ILE A 317 23.43 1.74 5.87
N PRO A 318 24.32 1.98 6.86
CA PRO A 318 24.14 3.07 7.83
C PRO A 318 23.98 4.45 7.18
N ALA A 319 24.81 4.80 6.20
CA ALA A 319 24.72 6.08 5.50
C ALA A 319 23.42 6.24 4.70
N ALA A 320 22.89 5.14 4.15
CA ALA A 320 21.62 5.14 3.43
C ALA A 320 20.42 5.34 4.39
N ARG A 321 20.48 4.82 5.63
CA ARG A 321 19.49 5.14 6.67
C ARG A 321 19.59 6.59 7.12
N GLN A 322 20.81 7.09 7.32
CA GLN A 322 21.03 8.47 7.73
C GLN A 322 20.48 9.47 6.71
N SER A 323 20.68 9.24 5.40
CA SER A 323 20.14 10.14 4.38
C SER A 323 18.61 10.23 4.37
N ILE A 324 17.92 9.16 4.77
CA ILE A 324 16.45 9.19 4.97
C ILE A 324 16.10 10.00 6.21
N ILE A 325 16.84 9.85 7.33
CA ILE A 325 16.65 10.67 8.53
C ILE A 325 16.83 12.15 8.17
N ASP A 326 17.90 12.50 7.45
CA ASP A 326 18.18 13.87 7.03
C ASP A 326 17.07 14.43 6.13
N THR A 327 16.52 13.61 5.22
CA THR A 327 15.36 13.96 4.38
C THR A 327 14.13 14.27 5.22
N VAL A 328 13.84 13.47 6.25
CA VAL A 328 12.70 13.74 7.15
C VAL A 328 12.96 14.99 7.99
N MET A 329 14.19 15.16 8.48
CA MET A 329 14.56 16.33 9.29
C MET A 329 14.56 17.63 8.49
N GLU A 330 14.81 17.61 7.18
CA GLU A 330 14.60 18.76 6.30
C GLU A 330 13.15 19.25 6.38
N VAL A 331 12.18 18.33 6.36
CA VAL A 331 10.76 18.68 6.51
C VAL A 331 10.46 19.16 7.92
N VAL A 332 10.92 18.45 8.95
CA VAL A 332 10.69 18.85 10.35
C VAL A 332 11.24 20.24 10.61
N ASN A 333 12.42 20.58 10.10
CA ASN A 333 13.06 21.87 10.37
C ASN A 333 12.38 23.02 9.60
N ASN A 334 11.94 22.78 8.37
CA ASN A 334 11.52 23.86 7.47
C ASN A 334 10.00 24.09 7.41
N TYR A 335 9.18 23.13 7.86
CA TYR A 335 7.72 23.21 7.77
C TYR A 335 7.08 23.07 9.15
N ASP A 336 5.92 23.70 9.33
CA ASP A 336 5.11 23.64 10.55
C ASP A 336 4.18 22.42 10.53
N VAL A 337 4.74 21.22 10.36
CA VAL A 337 3.96 19.97 10.38
C VAL A 337 3.62 19.59 11.82
N ASP A 338 2.44 19.02 12.04
CA ASP A 338 2.03 18.54 13.38
C ASP A 338 2.61 17.16 13.69
N GLY A 339 2.94 16.40 12.64
CA GLY A 339 3.58 15.11 12.78
C GLY A 339 4.35 14.62 11.56
N VAL A 340 5.20 13.62 11.81
CA VAL A 340 5.85 12.77 10.84
C VAL A 340 5.17 11.40 10.88
N HIS A 341 4.80 10.91 9.71
CA HIS A 341 4.16 9.61 9.52
C HIS A 341 5.00 8.73 8.60
N MET A 342 5.10 7.45 8.92
CA MET A 342 5.65 6.45 8.00
C MET A 342 4.63 5.34 7.75
N ASP A 343 4.60 4.84 6.53
CA ASP A 343 3.81 3.65 6.20
C ASP A 343 4.59 2.36 6.52
N ASP A 344 4.13 1.27 5.92
CA ASP A 344 4.56 -0.09 6.22
C ASP A 344 5.80 -0.55 5.44
N TYR A 345 6.27 0.19 4.44
CA TYR A 345 7.27 -0.31 3.49
C TYR A 345 8.71 -0.22 4.02
N PHE A 346 9.07 -1.18 4.89
CA PHE A 346 10.45 -1.42 5.33
C PHE A 346 11.23 -2.27 4.31
N TYR A 347 11.44 -3.56 4.59
CA TYR A 347 11.90 -4.50 3.56
C TYR A 347 10.71 -5.02 2.73
N PRO A 348 10.95 -5.53 1.51
CA PRO A 348 9.88 -6.01 0.64
C PRO A 348 9.20 -7.27 1.21
N SER A 349 7.89 -7.20 1.44
CA SER A 349 7.08 -8.34 1.91
C SER A 349 6.96 -9.49 0.90
N SER A 350 7.28 -9.26 -0.38
CA SER A 350 7.25 -10.27 -1.44
C SER A 350 8.54 -11.10 -1.55
N GLU A 351 9.48 -10.96 -0.61
CA GLU A 351 10.67 -11.81 -0.52
C GLU A 351 10.30 -13.27 -0.25
N THR A 352 10.94 -14.21 -0.95
CA THR A 352 10.72 -15.65 -0.78
C THR A 352 12.06 -16.39 -0.69
N SER A 353 12.06 -17.72 -0.62
CA SER A 353 13.29 -18.52 -0.67
C SER A 353 14.04 -18.37 -2.00
N VAL A 354 13.32 -18.16 -3.11
CA VAL A 354 13.89 -18.09 -4.47
C VAL A 354 14.02 -16.66 -5.01
N LYS A 355 13.36 -15.70 -4.37
CA LYS A 355 13.40 -14.28 -4.72
C LYS A 355 13.89 -13.49 -3.50
N LYS A 356 15.19 -13.24 -3.45
CA LYS A 356 15.86 -12.64 -2.29
C LYS A 356 16.13 -11.17 -2.47
N PHE A 357 16.05 -10.43 -1.37
CA PHE A 357 16.54 -9.06 -1.29
C PHE A 357 18.06 -9.12 -1.11
N SER A 358 18.81 -8.71 -2.13
CA SER A 358 20.26 -8.99 -2.28
C SER A 358 21.15 -8.06 -1.44
N ASP A 359 20.95 -8.04 -0.12
CA ASP A 359 21.71 -7.25 0.85
C ASP A 359 22.85 -8.04 1.52
N ASP A 360 23.32 -9.16 0.93
CA ASP A 360 24.41 -9.98 1.48
C ASP A 360 25.71 -9.20 1.66
N LYS A 361 26.04 -8.29 0.73
CA LYS A 361 27.22 -7.43 0.85
C LYS A 361 27.10 -6.49 2.05
N ALA A 362 25.92 -5.87 2.23
CA ALA A 362 25.67 -5.01 3.38
C ALA A 362 25.67 -5.81 4.69
N TYR A 363 25.13 -7.02 4.69
CA TYR A 363 25.19 -7.91 5.84
C TYR A 363 26.64 -8.26 6.20
N ALA A 364 27.46 -8.68 5.23
CA ALA A 364 28.87 -9.00 5.47
C ALA A 364 29.65 -7.80 6.04
N ALA A 365 29.38 -6.59 5.54
CA ALA A 365 30.05 -5.37 5.97
C ALA A 365 29.57 -4.84 7.34
N TYR A 366 28.27 -4.93 7.63
CA TYR A 366 27.64 -4.21 8.74
C TYR A 366 26.92 -5.10 9.76
N LYS A 367 27.08 -6.43 9.72
CA LYS A 367 26.41 -7.34 10.65
C LYS A 367 26.86 -7.18 12.11
N GLY A 368 28.05 -6.64 12.37
CA GLY A 368 28.61 -6.60 13.73
C GLY A 368 28.56 -7.98 14.39
N SER A 369 27.91 -8.06 15.56
CA SER A 369 27.71 -9.30 16.33
C SER A 369 26.51 -10.14 15.90
N TYR A 370 25.66 -9.66 14.98
CA TYR A 370 24.49 -10.42 14.55
C TYR A 370 24.89 -11.65 13.74
N THR A 371 24.41 -12.82 14.16
CA THR A 371 24.62 -14.10 13.45
C THR A 371 23.45 -14.46 12.55
N SER A 372 22.25 -13.94 12.85
CA SER A 372 21.05 -14.08 12.05
C SER A 372 20.83 -12.85 11.17
N LYS A 373 20.71 -13.07 9.85
CA LYS A 373 20.41 -11.99 8.89
C LYS A 373 19.05 -11.34 9.18
N SER A 374 18.07 -12.13 9.63
CA SER A 374 16.74 -11.60 9.99
C SER A 374 16.78 -10.68 11.21
N GLU A 375 17.61 -11.00 12.22
CA GLU A 375 17.80 -10.16 13.40
C GLU A 375 18.54 -8.88 13.03
N TRP A 376 19.58 -8.98 12.21
CA TRP A 376 20.28 -7.82 11.68
C TRP A 376 19.35 -6.88 10.90
N ARG A 377 18.49 -7.42 10.02
CA ARG A 377 17.50 -6.61 9.28
C ARG A 377 16.55 -5.87 10.24
N ARG A 378 16.01 -6.55 11.25
CA ARG A 378 15.19 -5.91 12.30
C ARG A 378 15.96 -4.84 13.06
N ALA A 379 17.21 -5.12 13.43
CA ALA A 379 18.07 -4.17 14.15
C ALA A 379 18.36 -2.90 13.33
N ASN A 380 18.48 -3.02 12.01
CA ASN A 380 18.64 -1.88 11.12
C ASN A 380 17.40 -0.97 11.14
N ILE A 381 16.20 -1.55 11.05
CA ILE A 381 14.95 -0.79 11.13
C ILE A 381 14.76 -0.20 12.53
N ASN A 382 15.04 -0.97 13.58
CA ASN A 382 14.98 -0.50 14.97
C ASN A 382 15.90 0.71 15.20
N SER A 383 17.12 0.67 14.68
CA SER A 383 18.05 1.79 14.77
C SER A 383 17.52 3.01 14.01
N PHE A 384 17.00 2.81 12.80
CA PHE A 384 16.38 3.89 12.03
C PHE A 384 15.23 4.57 12.78
N VAL A 385 14.26 3.79 13.29
CA VAL A 385 13.09 4.32 14.01
C VAL A 385 13.53 5.06 15.28
N ARG A 386 14.42 4.47 16.08
CA ARG A 386 14.97 5.09 17.29
C ARG A 386 15.65 6.42 16.99
N ASP A 387 16.54 6.43 16.00
CA ASP A 387 17.39 7.60 15.72
C ASP A 387 16.57 8.71 15.05
N LEU A 388 15.57 8.36 14.23
CA LEU A 388 14.62 9.31 13.68
C LEU A 388 13.77 9.96 14.78
N GLY A 389 13.14 9.16 15.65
CA GLY A 389 12.32 9.69 16.75
C GLY A 389 13.12 10.65 17.64
N LYS A 390 14.33 10.24 18.04
CA LYS A 390 15.26 11.11 18.79
C LYS A 390 15.56 12.42 18.07
N SER A 391 15.79 12.38 16.75
CA SER A 391 16.13 13.57 15.96
C SER A 391 14.95 14.53 15.85
N ILE A 392 13.74 14.00 15.63
CA ILE A 392 12.50 14.78 15.56
C ILE A 392 12.28 15.51 16.87
N HIS A 393 12.26 14.79 18.00
CA HIS A 393 11.97 15.39 19.30
C HIS A 393 13.08 16.33 19.79
N ALA A 394 14.33 16.11 19.40
CA ALA A 394 15.41 17.03 19.69
C ALA A 394 15.26 18.37 18.95
N SER A 395 14.71 18.36 17.72
CA SER A 395 14.48 19.57 16.93
C SER A 395 13.17 20.27 17.31
N LYS A 396 12.06 19.52 17.34
CA LYS A 396 10.71 20.03 17.62
C LYS A 396 9.96 19.05 18.53
N PRO A 397 10.02 19.22 19.87
CA PRO A 397 9.38 18.31 20.83
C PRO A 397 7.87 18.15 20.67
N SER A 398 7.18 19.10 20.04
CA SER A 398 5.73 19.04 19.79
C SER A 398 5.35 18.24 18.53
N VAL A 399 6.29 17.99 17.62
CA VAL A 399 6.02 17.22 16.40
C VAL A 399 5.93 15.75 16.76
N ARG A 400 4.79 15.14 16.45
CA ARG A 400 4.56 13.72 16.72
C ARG A 400 5.24 12.85 15.68
N PHE A 401 5.77 11.70 16.09
CA PHE A 401 6.31 10.69 15.19
C PHE A 401 5.51 9.39 15.32
N GLY A 402 4.97 8.88 14.22
CA GLY A 402 4.31 7.59 14.24
C GLY A 402 4.37 6.83 12.93
N ILE A 403 3.98 5.56 13.03
CA ILE A 403 4.17 4.56 11.98
C ILE A 403 2.90 3.74 11.81
N SER A 404 2.51 3.48 10.56
CA SER A 404 1.40 2.61 10.15
C SER A 404 1.94 1.29 9.60
N PRO A 405 2.20 0.27 10.45
CA PRO A 405 2.68 -1.03 10.00
C PRO A 405 1.55 -1.92 9.46
N PHE A 406 1.91 -3.06 8.85
CA PHE A 406 0.97 -4.16 8.63
C PHE A 406 0.21 -4.52 9.92
N GLY A 407 -1.09 -4.81 9.78
CA GLY A 407 -1.96 -5.03 10.93
C GLY A 407 -1.61 -6.23 11.80
N VAL A 408 -0.89 -7.24 11.30
CA VAL A 408 -0.41 -8.36 12.12
C VAL A 408 1.10 -8.24 12.33
N TRP A 409 1.52 -8.08 13.60
CA TRP A 409 2.94 -8.11 13.97
C TRP A 409 3.54 -9.50 13.77
N ARG A 410 2.95 -10.50 14.42
CA ARG A 410 3.25 -11.94 14.30
C ARG A 410 2.01 -12.76 14.56
N ASN A 411 1.88 -13.89 13.87
CA ASN A 411 0.85 -14.88 14.20
C ASN A 411 1.24 -15.64 15.48
N LYS A 412 0.25 -16.04 16.28
CA LYS A 412 0.43 -16.85 17.49
C LYS A 412 1.20 -18.15 17.27
N SER A 413 1.10 -18.73 16.06
CA SER A 413 1.84 -19.93 15.67
C SER A 413 3.35 -19.70 15.49
N ASN A 414 3.77 -18.47 15.23
CA ASN A 414 5.18 -18.08 15.09
C ASN A 414 5.77 -17.57 16.41
N ASP A 415 4.93 -16.97 17.26
CA ASP A 415 5.28 -16.47 18.58
C ASP A 415 4.03 -16.55 19.47
N ILE A 416 4.10 -17.24 20.61
CA ILE A 416 2.94 -17.46 21.49
C ILE A 416 2.31 -16.16 22.00
N THR A 417 3.07 -15.07 21.97
CA THR A 417 2.63 -13.72 22.36
C THR A 417 2.15 -12.87 21.18
N GLY A 418 2.09 -13.44 19.97
CA GLY A 418 1.50 -12.83 18.78
C GLY A 418 -0.03 -12.87 18.79
N SER A 419 -0.65 -12.25 17.80
CA SER A 419 -2.10 -12.22 17.64
C SER A 419 -2.64 -13.60 17.21
N ASP A 420 -3.85 -13.95 17.64
CA ASP A 420 -4.53 -15.18 17.23
C ASP A 420 -5.04 -15.08 15.78
N THR A 421 -4.08 -15.12 14.86
CA THR A 421 -4.26 -14.88 13.43
C THR A 421 -3.47 -15.89 12.61
N LYS A 422 -3.77 -15.94 11.31
CA LYS A 422 -3.10 -16.75 10.27
C LYS A 422 -2.78 -15.88 9.05
N ALA A 423 -2.29 -14.66 9.28
CA ALA A 423 -1.96 -13.73 8.21
C ALA A 423 -0.77 -14.25 7.40
N GLY A 424 -0.87 -14.16 6.07
CA GLY A 424 0.18 -14.63 5.15
C GLY A 424 1.41 -13.71 5.09
N VAL A 425 1.26 -12.45 5.51
CA VAL A 425 2.33 -11.45 5.63
C VAL A 425 2.21 -10.81 7.01
N THR A 426 3.33 -10.68 7.72
CA THR A 426 3.39 -10.06 9.05
C THR A 426 4.49 -9.02 9.10
N ALA A 427 4.32 -8.01 9.95
CA ALA A 427 5.29 -6.91 10.07
C ALA A 427 6.67 -7.43 10.49
N TYR A 428 6.75 -8.29 11.51
CA TYR A 428 8.02 -8.77 12.06
C TYR A 428 8.73 -9.78 11.14
N ASP A 429 7.98 -10.72 10.57
CA ASP A 429 8.58 -11.86 9.85
C ASP A 429 8.82 -11.55 8.36
N SER A 430 7.95 -10.74 7.73
CA SER A 430 8.04 -10.46 6.29
C SER A 430 8.71 -9.12 5.97
N MET A 431 8.58 -8.12 6.84
CA MET A 431 9.09 -6.75 6.58
C MET A 431 10.21 -6.35 7.54
N TYR A 432 10.53 -7.20 8.51
CA TYR A 432 11.50 -6.96 9.57
C TYR A 432 11.18 -5.69 10.39
N ALA A 433 9.88 -5.39 10.53
CA ALA A 433 9.33 -4.31 11.33
C ALA A 433 8.97 -4.80 12.73
N ASP A 434 9.85 -4.58 13.71
CA ASP A 434 9.64 -5.00 15.09
C ASP A 434 8.91 -3.94 15.92
N THR A 435 7.63 -3.75 15.59
CA THR A 435 6.74 -2.74 16.17
C THR A 435 6.63 -2.82 17.68
N ARG A 436 6.63 -4.03 18.26
CA ARG A 436 6.65 -4.24 19.72
C ARG A 436 7.85 -3.56 20.36
N THR A 437 9.04 -3.68 19.77
CA THR A 437 10.24 -3.02 20.28
C THR A 437 10.09 -1.49 20.23
N TRP A 438 9.52 -0.94 19.16
CA TRP A 438 9.33 0.51 19.03
C TRP A 438 8.37 1.05 20.09
N ILE A 439 7.28 0.33 20.33
CA ILE A 439 6.28 0.67 21.36
C ILE A 439 6.91 0.61 22.76
N LYS A 440 7.54 -0.52 23.12
CA LYS A 440 8.07 -0.73 24.48
C LYS A 440 9.16 0.24 24.87
N ASN A 441 9.91 0.76 23.89
CA ASN A 441 10.97 1.72 24.14
C ASN A 441 10.53 3.18 23.95
N GLY A 442 9.25 3.44 23.60
CA GLY A 442 8.76 4.79 23.35
C GLY A 442 9.49 5.53 22.23
N TRP A 443 9.88 4.81 21.16
CA TRP A 443 10.60 5.42 20.02
C TRP A 443 9.66 6.12 19.03
N ILE A 444 8.36 5.92 19.19
CA ILE A 444 7.27 6.52 18.42
C ILE A 444 6.23 7.05 19.40
N ASP A 445 5.56 8.16 19.06
CA ASP A 445 4.49 8.76 19.86
C ASP A 445 3.13 8.12 19.59
N TYR A 446 2.96 7.53 18.40
CA TYR A 446 1.78 6.76 18.06
C TYR A 446 2.09 5.62 17.10
N ILE A 447 1.22 4.62 17.09
CA ILE A 447 1.21 3.55 16.10
C ILE A 447 -0.18 3.41 15.48
N ALA A 448 -0.21 3.15 14.17
CA ALA A 448 -1.44 3.08 13.38
C ALA A 448 -1.56 1.78 12.57
N PRO A 449 -1.64 0.59 13.20
CA PRO A 449 -1.71 -0.67 12.47
C PRO A 449 -2.84 -0.71 11.43
N GLN A 450 -2.50 -1.22 10.24
CA GLN A 450 -3.42 -1.40 9.12
C GLN A 450 -4.33 -2.61 9.34
N VAL A 451 -5.40 -2.45 10.14
CA VAL A 451 -6.36 -3.52 10.44
C VAL A 451 -7.42 -3.60 9.33
N TYR A 452 -6.98 -4.03 8.15
CA TYR A 452 -7.78 -3.96 6.92
C TYR A 452 -8.62 -5.21 6.66
N TRP A 453 -9.16 -5.82 7.71
CA TRP A 453 -9.94 -7.05 7.63
C TRP A 453 -11.26 -6.89 8.36
N SER A 454 -12.28 -7.65 7.95
CA SER A 454 -13.60 -7.58 8.58
C SER A 454 -13.70 -8.47 9.82
N PHE A 455 -14.77 -8.31 10.60
CA PHE A 455 -15.25 -9.31 11.57
C PHE A 455 -15.74 -10.61 10.93
N SER A 456 -15.61 -10.77 9.61
CA SER A 456 -16.02 -12.00 8.93
C SER A 456 -14.84 -12.77 8.34
N LEU A 457 -13.62 -12.24 8.37
CA LEU A 457 -12.45 -12.93 7.84
C LEU A 457 -11.73 -13.75 8.93
N PRO A 458 -11.80 -15.10 8.93
CA PRO A 458 -11.24 -15.89 10.02
C PRO A 458 -9.72 -15.83 10.12
N ALA A 459 -9.01 -15.58 9.02
CA ALA A 459 -7.55 -15.58 8.99
C ALA A 459 -6.92 -14.37 9.71
N ALA A 460 -7.64 -13.26 9.81
CA ALA A 460 -7.16 -12.03 10.44
C ALA A 460 -8.37 -11.23 10.94
N HIS A 461 -9.18 -11.87 11.78
CA HIS A 461 -10.44 -11.31 12.25
C HIS A 461 -10.19 -10.01 13.02
N TYR A 462 -10.99 -8.97 12.76
CA TYR A 462 -10.73 -7.60 13.22
C TYR A 462 -10.49 -7.53 14.74
N ASP A 463 -11.36 -8.13 15.55
CA ASP A 463 -11.22 -8.14 17.02
C ASP A 463 -9.88 -8.73 17.48
N LYS A 464 -9.43 -9.87 16.94
CA LYS A 464 -8.18 -10.52 17.35
C LYS A 464 -6.97 -9.64 17.11
N VAL A 465 -7.02 -8.85 16.04
CA VAL A 465 -5.95 -7.90 15.73
C VAL A 465 -6.03 -6.69 16.65
N VAL A 466 -7.20 -6.08 16.83
CA VAL A 466 -7.39 -4.90 17.69
C VAL A 466 -7.11 -5.21 19.16
N ASP A 467 -7.63 -6.31 19.69
CA ASP A 467 -7.39 -6.75 21.07
C ASP A 467 -5.89 -6.86 21.36
N TRP A 468 -5.15 -7.41 20.40
CA TRP A 468 -3.70 -7.57 20.51
C TRP A 468 -2.99 -6.21 20.54
N TRP A 469 -3.28 -5.31 19.60
CA TRP A 469 -2.67 -3.98 19.58
C TRP A 469 -3.03 -3.12 20.80
N ALA A 470 -4.28 -3.21 21.25
CA ALA A 470 -4.72 -2.54 22.46
C ALA A 470 -3.97 -3.07 23.68
N ASN A 471 -3.66 -4.37 23.74
CA ASN A 471 -2.79 -4.90 24.79
C ASN A 471 -1.33 -4.43 24.65
N GLU A 472 -0.77 -4.40 23.44
CA GLU A 472 0.63 -4.00 23.20
C GLU A 472 0.93 -2.54 23.58
N THR A 473 -0.03 -1.65 23.37
CA THR A 473 0.11 -0.21 23.67
C THR A 473 -0.36 0.16 25.08
N LYS A 474 -0.85 -0.82 25.84
CA LYS A 474 -1.34 -0.57 27.19
C LYS A 474 -0.22 -0.08 28.10
N ASN A 475 -0.42 1.07 28.72
CA ASN A 475 0.51 1.69 29.68
C ASN A 475 1.90 2.02 29.12
N THR A 476 2.05 2.23 27.81
CA THR A 476 3.34 2.55 27.19
C THR A 476 3.54 4.04 26.91
N GLY A 477 2.46 4.83 26.94
CA GLY A 477 2.48 6.23 26.50
C GLY A 477 2.42 6.41 24.98
N VAL A 478 2.42 5.32 24.20
CA VAL A 478 2.26 5.34 22.75
C VAL A 478 0.77 5.29 22.42
N ASP A 479 0.27 6.29 21.70
CA ASP A 479 -1.13 6.31 21.27
C ASP A 479 -1.38 5.22 20.21
N LEU A 480 -2.52 4.54 20.31
CA LEU A 480 -2.97 3.58 19.31
C LEU A 480 -4.05 4.20 18.43
N TYR A 481 -3.80 4.29 17.14
CA TYR A 481 -4.82 4.59 16.13
C TYR A 481 -5.10 3.32 15.32
N ILE A 482 -6.32 3.12 14.85
CA ILE A 482 -6.63 1.98 13.98
C ILE A 482 -6.72 2.43 12.52
N GLY A 483 -5.93 1.81 11.64
CA GLY A 483 -6.05 1.98 10.21
C GLY A 483 -7.28 1.26 9.67
N GLN A 484 -8.20 2.00 9.05
CA GLN A 484 -9.52 1.52 8.60
C GLN A 484 -9.58 1.40 7.07
N ALA A 485 -10.03 0.25 6.56
CA ALA A 485 -10.05 -0.07 5.13
C ALA A 485 -11.37 0.32 4.43
N ILE A 486 -11.71 1.60 4.39
CA ILE A 486 -12.93 2.06 3.69
C ILE A 486 -12.93 1.67 2.20
N TYR A 487 -11.76 1.58 1.56
CA TYR A 487 -11.63 1.12 0.17
C TYR A 487 -12.18 -0.30 -0.08
N LYS A 488 -12.36 -1.12 0.98
CA LYS A 488 -12.92 -2.47 0.85
C LYS A 488 -14.45 -2.52 0.89
N ILE A 489 -15.13 -1.45 1.30
CA ILE A 489 -16.59 -1.43 1.32
C ILE A 489 -17.14 -1.73 -0.08
N ASN A 490 -18.12 -2.63 -0.12
CA ASN A 490 -18.77 -3.13 -1.34
C ASN A 490 -17.83 -3.89 -2.28
N THR A 491 -16.70 -4.40 -1.79
CA THR A 491 -15.87 -5.36 -2.54
C THR A 491 -16.34 -6.80 -2.30
N PRO A 492 -15.92 -7.76 -3.14
CA PRO A 492 -16.26 -9.18 -2.95
C PRO A 492 -15.61 -9.85 -1.73
N GLU A 493 -14.68 -9.19 -1.03
CA GLU A 493 -14.08 -9.75 0.19
C GLU A 493 -15.15 -9.90 1.28
N ILE A 494 -15.09 -11.01 2.01
CA ILE A 494 -16.10 -11.37 3.02
C ILE A 494 -16.23 -10.28 4.10
N GLY A 495 -17.48 -9.93 4.44
CA GLY A 495 -17.81 -8.96 5.50
C GLY A 495 -17.88 -7.50 5.04
N TRP A 496 -17.59 -7.20 3.78
CA TRP A 496 -17.56 -5.81 3.29
C TRP A 496 -18.79 -5.37 2.50
N ASN A 497 -19.83 -6.21 2.42
CA ASN A 497 -21.08 -5.92 1.69
C ASN A 497 -21.97 -4.84 2.36
N THR A 498 -21.52 -4.27 3.49
CA THR A 498 -22.21 -3.17 4.20
C THR A 498 -21.19 -2.19 4.77
N SER A 499 -21.50 -0.90 4.73
CA SER A 499 -20.73 0.14 5.41
C SER A 499 -20.89 0.10 6.95
N ASN A 500 -21.87 -0.65 7.47
CA ASN A 500 -21.99 -0.90 8.91
C ASN A 500 -20.78 -1.64 9.48
N GLU A 501 -20.03 -2.38 8.65
CA GLU A 501 -18.79 -3.03 9.08
C GLU A 501 -17.83 -2.02 9.73
N ILE A 502 -17.59 -0.88 9.08
CA ILE A 502 -16.74 0.20 9.64
C ILE A 502 -17.33 0.79 10.93
N ILE A 503 -18.65 1.01 10.97
CA ILE A 503 -19.29 1.55 12.19
C ILE A 503 -19.19 0.57 13.36
N ASN A 504 -19.33 -0.72 13.11
CA ASN A 504 -19.16 -1.75 14.12
C ASN A 504 -17.70 -1.84 14.59
N GLN A 505 -16.74 -1.68 13.68
CA GLN A 505 -15.32 -1.61 14.00
C GLN A 505 -15.00 -0.41 14.90
N LEU A 506 -15.52 0.79 14.59
CA LEU A 506 -15.36 1.97 15.43
C LEU A 506 -15.97 1.78 16.83
N LYS A 507 -17.20 1.26 16.90
CA LYS A 507 -17.84 0.91 18.19
C LYS A 507 -17.07 -0.15 18.97
N TYR A 508 -16.44 -1.11 18.28
CA TYR A 508 -15.61 -2.12 18.94
C TYR A 508 -14.37 -1.48 19.57
N ASN A 509 -13.76 -0.51 18.89
CA ASN A 509 -12.58 0.20 19.38
C ASN A 509 -12.83 0.95 20.70
N GLU A 510 -14.06 1.43 20.93
CA GLU A 510 -14.45 2.12 22.18
C GLU A 510 -14.27 1.27 23.44
N LYS A 511 -14.15 -0.06 23.32
CA LYS A 511 -13.83 -0.94 24.46
C LYS A 511 -12.47 -0.64 25.10
N TYR A 512 -11.57 0.03 24.36
CA TYR A 512 -10.19 0.25 24.76
C TYR A 512 -9.90 1.74 24.87
N SER A 513 -9.73 2.23 26.10
CA SER A 513 -9.43 3.65 26.36
C SER A 513 -8.08 4.12 25.80
N ASN A 514 -7.18 3.19 25.47
CA ASN A 514 -5.90 3.47 24.83
C ASN A 514 -5.96 3.47 23.30
N ILE A 515 -7.08 3.10 22.68
CA ILE A 515 -7.34 3.44 21.28
C ILE A 515 -7.78 4.91 21.24
N LYS A 516 -6.99 5.75 20.57
CA LYS A 516 -7.14 7.20 20.56
C LYS A 516 -7.74 7.76 19.27
N GLY A 517 -8.14 6.89 18.35
CA GLY A 517 -8.77 7.30 17.11
C GLY A 517 -8.58 6.31 15.96
N SER A 518 -8.90 6.78 14.74
CA SER A 518 -8.80 6.00 13.51
C SER A 518 -8.24 6.83 12.37
N ILE A 519 -7.57 6.16 11.42
CA ILE A 519 -7.09 6.75 10.18
C ILE A 519 -7.68 5.95 9.01
N PHE A 520 -8.38 6.62 8.09
CA PHE A 520 -9.10 5.97 7.00
C PHE A 520 -8.28 5.93 5.71
N PHE A 521 -8.12 4.74 5.13
CA PHE A 521 -7.52 4.55 3.82
C PHE A 521 -8.64 4.37 2.76
N SER A 522 -8.85 5.31 1.85
CA SER A 522 -8.17 6.63 1.68
C SER A 522 -9.16 7.74 1.33
N TYR A 523 -8.69 8.99 1.15
CA TYR A 523 -9.55 10.14 0.81
C TYR A 523 -10.46 9.86 -0.39
N LYS A 524 -9.98 9.27 -1.48
CA LYS A 524 -10.79 8.97 -2.66
C LYS A 524 -11.99 8.07 -2.33
N ASP A 525 -11.82 7.14 -1.39
CA ASP A 525 -12.84 6.15 -1.04
C ASP A 525 -13.87 6.74 -0.10
N LEU A 526 -13.44 7.60 0.83
CA LEU A 526 -14.33 8.47 1.61
C LEU A 526 -15.18 9.36 0.68
N LYS A 527 -14.55 10.00 -0.31
CA LYS A 527 -15.24 10.84 -1.29
C LYS A 527 -16.23 10.06 -2.15
N LYS A 528 -15.88 8.83 -2.56
CA LYS A 528 -16.79 7.93 -3.29
C LYS A 528 -18.03 7.58 -2.47
N ASN A 529 -17.94 7.65 -1.15
CA ASN A 529 -19.03 7.39 -0.21
C ASN A 529 -19.75 6.05 -0.48
N PRO A 530 -19.04 4.92 -0.57
CA PRO A 530 -19.67 3.63 -0.87
C PRO A 530 -20.66 3.25 0.24
N LEU A 531 -21.87 2.86 -0.18
CA LEU A 531 -22.96 2.46 0.72
C LEU A 531 -23.23 3.50 1.84
N ASP A 532 -23.12 4.78 1.52
CA ASP A 532 -23.42 5.90 2.42
C ASP A 532 -22.63 5.90 3.75
N ILE A 533 -21.35 5.49 3.68
CA ILE A 533 -20.45 5.47 4.84
C ILE A 533 -20.26 6.86 5.49
N VAL A 534 -20.23 7.95 4.71
CA VAL A 534 -20.00 9.31 5.22
C VAL A 534 -21.11 9.75 6.15
N SER A 535 -22.38 9.57 5.76
CA SER A 535 -23.52 9.92 6.62
C SER A 535 -23.51 9.10 7.91
N LYS A 536 -23.11 7.83 7.83
CA LYS A 536 -22.97 6.95 9.00
C LYS A 536 -21.83 7.37 9.93
N LEU A 537 -20.68 7.78 9.40
CA LEU A 537 -19.57 8.31 10.19
C LEU A 537 -19.97 9.60 10.90
N ARG A 538 -20.63 10.53 10.20
CA ARG A 538 -21.17 11.75 10.79
C ARG A 538 -22.16 11.45 11.92
N SER A 539 -23.12 10.56 11.66
CA SER A 539 -24.09 10.13 12.66
C SER A 539 -23.41 9.47 13.88
N TYR A 540 -22.40 8.62 13.65
CA TYR A 540 -21.62 8.00 14.72
C TYR A 540 -20.91 9.04 15.60
N TRP A 541 -20.38 10.10 15.00
CA TRP A 541 -19.71 11.19 15.71
C TRP A 541 -20.63 12.31 16.21
N GLY A 542 -21.94 12.22 15.97
CA GLY A 542 -22.92 13.25 16.37
C GLY A 542 -22.79 14.57 15.59
N LEU A 543 -22.44 14.50 14.30
CA LEU A 543 -22.21 15.65 13.39
C LEU A 543 -23.32 15.89 12.36
#